data_AF-A0A378IQG8-F1
#
_entry.id   AF-A0A378IQG8-F1
#
_cell.length_a   1.000
_cell.length_b   1.000
_cell.length_c   1.000
_cell.angle_alpha   90.00
_cell.angle_beta   90.00
_cell.angle_gamma   90.00
#
_symmetry.space_group_name_H-M   'P 1'
#
loop_
_entity.id
_entity.type
_entity.pdbx_description
1 polymer ?
#
loop_
_entity_poly.entity_id
_entity_poly.type
_entity_poly.pdbx_seq_one_letter_code
_entity_poly.pdbx_strand_id
1 'polypeptide(L)'
;MKILSFCGLFLISFSAIAQCDVSSGNCYSVSPSYDGYNVQGYNLNTGSIWNTNLKNNGDMDGWDSQGNYWQYNDNSGNYYNFGTGKSCYGKGYGRQCF
;
A
#
# COMPACT_ATOMS: atom_id res chain seq x y z
N MET A 1 -48.01 -2.09 -12.35
CA MET A 1 -47.09 -3.20 -11.99
C MET A 1 -46.25 -2.72 -10.82
N LYS A 2 -46.50 -3.25 -9.61
CA LYS A 2 -45.77 -2.92 -8.39
C LYS A 2 -44.39 -3.57 -8.45
N ILE A 3 -43.33 -2.81 -8.23
CA ILE A 3 -42.05 -3.37 -7.78
C ILE A 3 -41.78 -2.75 -6.41
N LEU A 4 -41.61 -3.66 -5.47
CA LEU A 4 -41.56 -3.49 -4.03
C LEU A 4 -40.26 -2.81 -3.59
N SER A 5 -40.42 -1.96 -2.58
CA SER A 5 -39.35 -1.54 -1.67
C SER A 5 -38.70 -2.78 -1.04
N PHE A 6 -37.38 -2.91 -1.19
CA PHE A 6 -36.57 -3.79 -0.36
C PHE A 6 -35.60 -2.93 0.43
N CYS A 7 -36.00 -2.66 1.67
CA CYS A 7 -35.11 -2.33 2.76
C CYS A 7 -34.33 -3.60 3.10
N GLY A 8 -33.00 -3.57 2.96
CA GLY A 8 -32.12 -4.66 3.36
C GLY A 8 -30.70 -4.13 3.44
N LEU A 9 -30.19 -3.96 4.66
CA LEU A 9 -28.82 -3.55 4.92
C LEU A 9 -27.84 -4.36 4.08
N PHE A 10 -27.11 -3.69 3.19
CA PHE A 10 -25.91 -4.24 2.58
C PHE A 10 -24.81 -4.21 3.65
N LEU A 11 -24.60 -5.32 4.36
CA LEU A 11 -23.34 -5.57 5.03
C LEU A 11 -22.29 -5.80 3.94
N ILE A 12 -21.64 -4.72 3.50
CA ILE A 12 -20.50 -4.82 2.60
C ILE A 12 -19.35 -5.36 3.45
N SER A 13 -19.16 -6.68 3.41
CA SER A 13 -17.91 -7.28 3.86
C SER A 13 -16.80 -6.76 2.94
N PHE A 14 -15.96 -5.86 3.45
CA PHE A 14 -14.74 -5.41 2.77
C PHE A 14 -13.74 -6.57 2.77
N SER A 15 -13.93 -7.49 1.85
CA SER A 15 -12.95 -8.52 1.48
C SER A 15 -11.70 -7.82 0.93
N ALA A 16 -10.52 -8.36 1.22
CA ALA A 16 -9.29 -7.84 0.64
C ALA A 16 -9.40 -7.80 -0.90
N ILE A 17 -9.10 -6.65 -1.50
CA ILE A 17 -9.14 -6.48 -2.95
C ILE A 17 -7.77 -6.88 -3.50
N ALA A 18 -7.73 -7.95 -4.30
CA ALA A 18 -6.55 -8.37 -5.03
C ALA A 18 -6.59 -7.78 -6.46
N GLN A 19 -5.60 -6.98 -6.83
CA GLN A 19 -5.48 -6.38 -8.16
C GLN A 19 -4.09 -6.67 -8.75
N CYS A 20 -4.05 -7.11 -10.00
CA CYS A 20 -2.82 -7.38 -10.73
C CYS A 20 -2.71 -6.49 -11.97
N ASP A 21 -1.57 -5.84 -12.13
CA ASP A 21 -1.14 -5.24 -13.40
C ASP A 21 -0.26 -6.23 -14.15
N VAL A 22 -0.83 -6.80 -15.22
CA VAL A 22 -0.16 -7.81 -16.05
C VAL A 22 1.03 -7.22 -16.82
N SER A 23 1.01 -5.91 -17.11
CA SER A 23 2.09 -5.27 -17.86
C SER A 23 3.36 -5.15 -17.02
N SER A 24 3.24 -4.83 -15.74
CA SER A 24 4.38 -4.72 -14.82
C SER A 24 4.67 -6.03 -14.06
N GLY A 25 3.71 -6.95 -14.05
CA GLY A 25 3.72 -8.17 -13.24
C GLY A 25 3.45 -7.93 -11.76
N ASN A 26 3.10 -6.70 -11.35
CA ASN A 26 2.82 -6.40 -9.95
C ASN A 26 1.39 -6.77 -9.59
N CYS A 27 1.24 -7.41 -8.44
CA CYS A 27 -0.03 -7.74 -7.84
C CYS A 27 -0.07 -7.24 -6.41
N TYR A 28 -1.23 -6.77 -5.98
CA TYR A 28 -1.45 -6.12 -4.70
C TYR A 28 -2.70 -6.69 -4.05
N SER A 29 -2.64 -6.95 -2.75
CA SER A 29 -3.78 -7.23 -1.90
C SER A 29 -3.89 -6.12 -0.87
N VAL A 30 -5.05 -5.46 -0.81
CA VAL A 30 -5.30 -4.37 0.14
C VAL A 30 -6.34 -4.84 1.15
N SER A 31 -5.99 -4.77 2.44
CA SER A 31 -6.89 -5.09 3.55
C SER A 31 -6.98 -3.91 4.52
N PRO A 32 -8.16 -3.69 5.15
CA PRO A 32 -8.28 -2.72 6.23
C PRO A 32 -7.38 -3.09 7.41
N SER A 33 -6.79 -2.08 8.04
CA SER A 33 -6.04 -2.16 9.29
C SER A 33 -6.60 -1.15 10.30
N TYR A 34 -6.27 -1.31 11.58
CA TYR A 34 -6.74 -0.42 12.64
C TYR A 34 -6.43 1.06 12.35
N ASP A 35 -5.27 1.34 11.77
CA ASP A 35 -4.77 2.70 11.50
C ASP A 35 -4.71 3.03 10.00
N GLY A 36 -5.44 2.31 9.16
CA GLY A 36 -5.48 2.56 7.71
C GLY A 36 -5.60 1.27 6.90
N TYR A 37 -4.60 0.99 6.07
CA TYR A 37 -4.62 -0.18 5.18
C TYR A 37 -3.29 -0.93 5.23
N ASN A 38 -3.36 -2.26 5.19
CA ASN A 38 -2.22 -3.11 4.87
C ASN A 38 -2.25 -3.45 3.38
N VAL A 39 -1.12 -3.25 2.71
CA VAL A 39 -0.92 -3.56 1.29
C VAL A 39 0.16 -4.62 1.20
N GLN A 40 -0.21 -5.81 0.76
CA GLN A 40 0.72 -6.89 0.46
C GLN A 40 0.94 -6.92 -1.04
N GLY A 41 2.19 -6.82 -1.47
CA GLY A 41 2.54 -6.80 -2.87
C GLY A 41 3.41 -7.98 -3.26
N TYR A 42 3.26 -8.46 -4.48
CA TYR A 42 4.17 -9.41 -5.09
C TYR A 42 4.37 -9.08 -6.58
N ASN A 43 5.54 -9.41 -7.13
CA ASN A 43 5.81 -9.28 -8.56
C ASN A 43 6.03 -10.66 -9.17
N LEU A 44 5.19 -11.03 -10.16
CA LEU A 44 5.24 -12.32 -10.85
C LEU A 44 6.51 -12.53 -11.69
N ASN A 45 7.10 -11.45 -12.20
CA ASN A 45 8.27 -11.51 -13.07
C ASN A 45 9.56 -11.72 -12.27
N THR A 46 9.65 -11.16 -11.06
CA THR A 46 10.87 -11.22 -10.24
C THR A 46 10.75 -12.11 -9.00
N GLY A 47 9.54 -12.53 -8.63
CA GLY A 47 9.27 -13.24 -7.37
C GLY A 47 9.40 -12.37 -6.12
N SER A 48 9.55 -11.05 -6.28
CA SER A 48 9.68 -10.10 -5.18
C SER A 48 8.39 -9.97 -4.39
N ILE A 49 8.47 -9.91 -3.06
CA ILE A 49 7.32 -9.73 -2.17
C ILE A 49 7.59 -8.55 -1.25
N TRP A 50 6.60 -7.72 -0.97
CA TRP A 50 6.75 -6.61 -0.01
C TRP A 50 5.46 -6.41 0.77
N ASN A 51 5.56 -5.69 1.88
CA ASN A 51 4.42 -5.30 2.69
C ASN A 51 4.50 -3.81 3.01
N THR A 52 3.38 -3.11 2.96
CA THR A 52 3.26 -1.70 3.31
C THR A 52 2.05 -1.49 4.21
N ASN A 53 2.27 -0.87 5.35
CA ASN A 53 1.22 -0.23 6.14
C ASN A 53 1.07 1.21 5.65
N LEU A 54 -0.11 1.52 5.13
CA LEU A 54 -0.53 2.88 4.80
C LEU A 54 -1.38 3.40 5.94
N LYS A 55 -0.91 4.43 6.63
CA LYS A 55 -1.61 5.05 7.76
C LYS A 55 -2.63 6.08 7.26
N ASN A 56 -3.65 6.35 8.06
CA ASN A 56 -4.70 7.32 7.72
C ASN A 56 -4.17 8.74 7.49
N ASN A 57 -3.04 9.10 8.11
CA ASN A 57 -2.38 10.39 7.92
C ASN A 57 -1.47 10.44 6.66
N GLY A 58 -1.42 9.37 5.87
CA GLY A 58 -0.59 9.25 4.67
C GLY A 58 0.82 8.74 4.93
N ASP A 59 1.26 8.65 6.19
CA ASP A 59 2.53 8.02 6.52
C ASP A 59 2.52 6.54 6.10
N MET A 60 3.68 6.02 5.77
CA MET A 60 3.83 4.63 5.36
C MET A 60 5.02 3.99 6.05
N ASP A 61 4.91 2.70 6.31
CA ASP A 61 6.04 1.88 6.72
C ASP A 61 5.88 0.47 6.19
N GLY A 62 6.97 -0.28 6.12
CA GLY A 62 6.90 -1.60 5.52
C GLY A 62 8.22 -2.32 5.38
N TRP A 63 8.14 -3.42 4.66
CA TRP A 63 9.28 -4.29 4.35
C TRP A 63 9.39 -4.43 2.84
N ASP A 64 10.59 -4.23 2.31
CA ASP A 64 10.86 -4.43 0.88
C ASP A 64 11.14 -5.91 0.54
N SER A 65 11.42 -6.18 -0.73
CA SER A 65 11.66 -7.53 -1.24
C SER A 65 12.94 -8.21 -0.74
N GLN A 66 13.82 -7.46 -0.10
CA GLN A 66 15.03 -7.99 0.51
C GLN A 66 14.86 -8.14 2.02
N GLY A 67 13.67 -7.86 2.56
CA GLY A 67 13.42 -7.87 4.00
C GLY A 67 14.00 -6.67 4.72
N ASN A 68 14.23 -5.54 4.03
CA ASN A 68 14.63 -4.31 4.71
C ASN A 68 13.40 -3.52 5.14
N TYR A 69 13.40 -3.10 6.40
CA TYR A 69 12.39 -2.18 6.90
C TYR A 69 12.59 -0.78 6.31
N TRP A 70 11.50 -0.10 5.98
CA TRP A 70 11.52 1.27 5.50
C TRP A 70 10.34 2.05 6.08
N GLN A 71 10.47 3.38 6.07
CA GLN A 71 9.44 4.32 6.48
C GLN A 71 9.36 5.50 5.52
N TYR A 72 8.19 6.11 5.47
CA TYR A 72 7.89 7.34 4.75
C TYR A 72 6.99 8.22 5.61
N ASN A 73 7.37 9.48 5.77
CA ASN A 73 6.54 10.48 6.42
C ASN A 73 5.90 11.36 5.35
N ASP A 74 4.57 11.38 5.31
CA ASP A 74 3.88 12.17 4.30
C ASP A 74 4.06 13.66 4.57
N ASN A 75 4.01 14.15 5.80
CA ASN A 75 4.13 15.61 6.01
C ASN A 75 5.44 16.22 5.43
N SER A 76 6.56 15.53 5.57
CA SER A 76 7.88 15.99 5.10
C SER A 76 8.31 15.42 3.74
N GLY A 77 7.66 14.35 3.26
CA GLY A 77 8.13 13.58 2.10
C GLY A 77 9.38 12.75 2.37
N ASN A 78 9.81 12.65 3.64
CA ASN A 78 11.02 11.94 4.00
C ASN A 78 10.80 10.43 3.88
N TYR A 79 11.70 9.76 3.17
CA TYR A 79 11.77 8.31 3.06
C TYR A 79 13.09 7.81 3.63
N TYR A 80 13.07 6.66 4.31
CA TYR A 80 14.27 6.00 4.76
C TYR A 80 14.13 4.48 4.70
N ASN A 81 15.12 3.80 4.11
CA ASN A 81 15.24 2.34 4.11
C ASN A 81 16.40 1.95 5.03
N PHE A 82 16.09 1.29 6.14
CA PHE A 82 17.06 1.01 7.20
C PHE A 82 18.07 -0.07 6.84
N GLY A 83 17.76 -0.96 5.90
CA GLY A 83 18.69 -2.01 5.48
C GLY A 83 19.70 -1.55 4.43
N THR A 84 19.32 -0.58 3.59
CA THR A 84 20.18 -0.05 2.52
C THR A 84 20.82 1.30 2.85
N GLY A 85 20.31 2.02 3.86
CA GLY A 85 20.69 3.40 4.15
C GLY A 85 20.10 4.42 3.17
N LYS A 86 19.32 3.98 2.17
CA LYS A 86 18.73 4.86 1.18
C LYS A 86 17.78 5.84 1.85
N SER A 87 17.99 7.13 1.60
CA SER A 87 17.12 8.19 2.10
C SER A 87 16.57 9.04 0.96
N CYS A 88 15.38 9.60 1.13
CA CYS A 88 14.93 10.68 0.26
C CYS A 88 14.28 11.78 1.09
N TYR A 89 14.29 13.00 0.58
CA TYR A 89 13.57 14.14 1.16
C TYR A 89 12.79 14.90 0.09
N GLY A 90 11.71 15.57 0.51
CA GLY A 90 10.83 16.33 -0.36
C GLY A 90 9.79 15.48 -1.11
N LYS A 91 8.91 16.16 -1.85
CA LYS A 91 7.81 15.55 -2.61
C LYS A 91 7.81 15.95 -4.09
N GLY A 92 7.15 15.13 -4.91
CA GLY A 92 6.93 15.41 -6.33
C GLY A 92 8.25 15.65 -7.08
N TYR A 93 8.25 16.65 -7.97
CA TYR A 93 9.42 17.02 -8.79
C TYR A 93 10.64 17.49 -7.98
N GLY A 94 10.45 17.90 -6.72
CA GLY A 94 11.53 18.36 -5.84
C GLY A 94 12.14 17.25 -4.97
N ARG A 95 11.72 16.00 -5.14
CA ARG A 95 12.24 14.87 -4.33
C ARG A 95 13.69 14.57 -4.69
N GLN A 96 14.56 14.48 -3.67
CA GLN A 96 15.97 14.09 -3.83
C GLN A 96 16.24 12.82 -3.01
N CYS A 97 17.07 11.92 -3.53
CA CYS A 97 17.39 10.64 -2.88
C CYS A 97 18.90 10.39 -2.88
N PHE A 98 19.38 9.72 -1.83
CA PHE A 98 20.80 9.42 -1.54
C PHE A 98 20.94 7.97 -1.10
#